data_AF-A0AAV8YA20-F1
#
_entry.id   AF-A0AAV8YA20-F1
#
_cell.length_a   1.000
_cell.length_b   1.000
_cell.length_c   1.000
_cell.angle_alpha   90.00
_cell.angle_beta   90.00
_cell.angle_gamma   90.00
#
_symmetry.space_group_name_H-M   'P 1'
#
loop_
_entity.id
_entity.type
_entity.pdbx_description
1 polymer ?
#
loop_
_entity_poly.entity_id
_entity_poly.type
_entity_poly.pdbx_seq_one_letter_code
_entity_poly.pdbx_strand_id
1 'polypeptide(L)'
;MQNLEPVMIIFSCDLAIKEIHKLLTNCYRVEEMLPLNSKEKEELRSLRSLIKDKRPSFTAAEFFQIKRSTLLSIFATTTTYFIIIIQFNSL
;
A
#
# COMPACT_ATOMS: atom_id res chain seq x y z
N MET A 1 -2.98 -23.24 -15.59
CA MET A 1 -2.92 -21.76 -15.51
C MET A 1 -2.83 -21.42 -14.04
N GLN A 2 -1.65 -21.00 -13.57
CA GLN A 2 -1.33 -20.88 -12.14
C GLN A 2 -2.07 -19.70 -11.48
N ASN A 3 -2.44 -19.90 -10.20
CA ASN A 3 -3.18 -18.97 -9.34
C ASN A 3 -2.39 -17.66 -9.07
N LEU A 4 -2.32 -16.74 -10.05
CA LEU A 4 -1.68 -15.42 -9.92
C LEU A 4 -2.54 -14.43 -9.12
N GLU A 5 -3.76 -14.79 -8.77
CA GLU A 5 -4.75 -13.94 -8.10
C GLU A 5 -4.19 -13.26 -6.83
N PRO A 6 -3.48 -13.96 -5.91
CA PRO A 6 -2.95 -13.32 -4.71
C PRO A 6 -1.88 -12.28 -5.03
N VAL A 7 -1.06 -12.53 -6.05
CA VAL A 7 -0.03 -11.58 -6.50
C VAL A 7 -0.71 -10.33 -7.05
N MET A 8 -1.71 -10.49 -7.92
CA MET A 8 -2.47 -9.37 -8.47
C MET A 8 -3.14 -8.55 -7.38
N ILE A 9 -3.77 -9.19 -6.38
CA ILE A 9 -4.39 -8.51 -5.25
C ILE A 9 -3.34 -7.71 -4.46
N ILE A 10 -2.19 -8.32 -4.11
CA ILE A 10 -1.14 -7.64 -3.36
C ILE A 10 -0.62 -6.41 -4.12
N PHE A 11 -0.41 -6.53 -5.43
CA PHE A 11 0.03 -5.41 -6.26
C PHE A 11 -1.02 -4.30 -6.37
N SER A 12 -2.28 -4.66 -6.58
CA SER A 12 -3.39 -3.70 -6.68
C SER A 12 -3.59 -2.92 -5.38
N CYS A 13 -3.58 -3.60 -4.22
CA CYS A 13 -3.64 -2.95 -2.92
C CYS A 13 -2.48 -1.96 -2.71
N ASP A 14 -1.26 -2.38 -3.01
CA ASP A 14 -0.07 -1.51 -2.89
C ASP A 14 -0.13 -0.31 -3.85
N LEU A 15 -0.58 -0.51 -5.09
CA LEU A 15 -0.76 0.54 -6.09
C LEU A 15 -1.82 1.56 -5.66
N ALA A 16 -2.96 1.10 -5.15
CA ALA A 16 -4.03 1.99 -4.66
C ALA A 16 -3.51 2.90 -3.52
N ILE A 17 -2.74 2.36 -2.58
CA ILE A 17 -2.14 3.15 -1.50
C ILE A 17 -1.12 4.16 -2.04
N LYS A 18 -0.29 3.77 -3.01
CA LYS A 18 0.67 4.66 -3.66
C LYS A 18 0.00 5.79 -4.43
N GLU A 19 -1.08 5.51 -5.15
CA GLU A 19 -1.78 6.55 -5.90
C GLU A 19 -2.45 7.56 -4.97
N ILE A 20 -2.94 7.12 -3.80
CA ILE A 20 -3.48 8.02 -2.77
C ILE A 20 -2.38 8.91 -2.18
N HIS A 21 -1.19 8.38 -1.95
CA HIS A 21 -0.04 9.19 -1.54
C HIS A 21 0.35 10.23 -2.58
N LYS A 22 0.35 9.85 -3.85
CA LYS A 22 0.63 10.74 -4.97
C LYS A 22 -0.44 11.83 -5.09
N LEU A 23 -1.72 11.47 -4.96
CA LEU A 23 -2.84 12.41 -4.92
C LEU A 23 -2.65 13.43 -3.79
N LEU A 24 -2.35 12.97 -2.56
CA LEU A 24 -2.12 13.84 -1.42
C LEU A 24 -0.94 14.80 -1.66
N THR A 25 0.15 14.29 -2.24
CA THR A 25 1.34 15.07 -2.60
C THR A 25 0.99 16.14 -3.63
N ASN A 26 0.19 15.80 -4.64
CA ASN A 26 -0.28 16.75 -5.63
C ASN A 26 -1.18 17.83 -5.02
N CYS A 27 -2.05 17.49 -4.06
CA CYS A 27 -2.85 18.48 -3.33
C CYS A 27 -1.95 19.50 -2.60
N TYR A 28 -0.87 19.07 -1.94
CA TYR A 28 0.06 20.01 -1.31
C TYR A 28 0.72 20.94 -2.33
N ARG A 29 1.19 20.40 -3.45
CA ARG A 29 1.84 21.19 -4.51
C ARG A 29 0.91 22.22 -5.13
N VAL A 30 -0.36 21.88 -5.33
CA VAL A 30 -1.36 22.83 -5.85
C VAL A 30 -1.68 23.89 -4.80
N GLU A 31 -1.79 23.52 -3.51
CA GLU A 31 -2.07 24.47 -2.43
C GLU A 31 -1.01 25.57 -2.29
N GLU A 32 0.26 25.23 -2.54
CA GLU A 32 1.39 26.19 -2.53
C GLU A 32 1.25 27.26 -3.63
N MET A 33 0.59 26.94 -4.74
CA MET A 33 0.39 27.86 -5.86
C MET A 33 -0.87 28.74 -5.69
N LEU A 34 -1.71 28.46 -4.69
CA LEU A 34 -2.98 29.16 -4.48
C LEU A 34 -2.83 30.35 -3.50
N PRO A 35 -3.53 31.48 -3.76
CA PRO A 35 -3.55 32.63 -2.85
C PRO A 35 -4.03 32.24 -1.44
N LEU A 36 -3.45 32.87 -0.41
CA LEU A 36 -3.68 32.52 1.01
C LEU A 36 -5.15 32.41 1.43
N ASN A 37 -6.03 33.25 0.88
CA ASN A 37 -7.45 33.34 1.24
C ASN A 37 -8.37 32.98 0.06
N SER A 38 -7.89 32.18 -0.89
CA SER A 38 -8.71 31.75 -2.02
C SER A 38 -9.68 30.65 -1.59
N LYS A 39 -10.88 30.63 -2.17
CA LYS A 39 -11.87 29.59 -1.92
C LYS A 39 -11.31 28.22 -2.31
N GLU A 40 -10.61 28.14 -3.43
CA GLU A 40 -9.97 26.93 -3.93
C GLU A 40 -8.98 26.35 -2.93
N LYS A 41 -8.24 27.20 -2.21
CA LYS A 41 -7.29 26.76 -1.18
C LYS A 41 -8.02 26.08 -0.03
N GLU A 42 -9.14 26.64 0.41
CA GLU A 42 -9.95 26.06 1.49
C GLU A 42 -10.63 24.76 1.08
N GLU A 43 -11.16 24.68 -0.14
CA GLU A 43 -11.70 23.45 -0.71
C GLU A 43 -10.62 22.35 -0.82
N LEU A 44 -9.41 22.71 -1.24
CA LEU A 44 -8.29 21.77 -1.36
C LEU A 44 -7.81 21.26 0.01
N ARG A 45 -7.83 22.12 1.05
CA ARG A 45 -7.57 21.70 2.44
C ARG A 45 -8.62 20.71 2.93
N SER A 46 -9.89 20.97 2.62
CA SER A 46 -11.01 20.08 2.96
C SER A 46 -10.87 18.72 2.27
N LEU A 47 -10.59 18.71 0.97
CA LEU A 47 -10.29 17.48 0.22
C LEU A 47 -9.10 16.71 0.82
N ARG A 48 -8.03 17.42 1.18
CA ARG A 48 -6.87 16.80 1.82
C ARG A 48 -7.21 16.18 3.17
N SER A 49 -8.02 16.86 3.99
CA SER A 49 -8.50 16.33 5.26
C SER A 49 -9.31 15.05 5.03
N LEU A 50 -10.22 15.06 4.07
CA LEU A 50 -11.02 13.90 3.68
C LEU A 50 -10.15 12.72 3.24
N ILE A 51 -9.16 12.95 2.38
CA ILE A 51 -8.25 11.90 1.90
C ILE A 51 -7.43 11.30 3.06
N LYS A 52 -7.00 12.14 4.02
CA LYS A 52 -6.26 11.66 5.20
C LYS A 52 -7.14 10.82 6.13
N ASP A 53 -8.36 11.28 6.40
CA ASP A 53 -9.31 10.58 7.28
C ASP A 53 -9.82 9.27 6.67
N LYS A 54 -10.10 9.27 5.37
CA LYS A 54 -10.62 8.12 4.62
C LYS A 54 -9.55 7.32 3.90
N ARG A 55 -8.29 7.44 4.32
CA ARG A 55 -7.19 6.71 3.70
C ARG A 55 -7.45 5.20 3.84
N PRO A 56 -7.55 4.45 2.73
CA PRO A 56 -7.76 3.01 2.82
C PRO A 56 -6.52 2.36 3.44
N SER A 57 -6.76 1.29 4.17
CA SER A 57 -5.75 0.38 4.68
C SER A 57 -6.17 -1.02 4.25
N PHE A 58 -5.41 -1.64 3.37
CA PHE A 58 -5.67 -3.01 2.95
C PHE A 58 -4.95 -3.94 3.92
N THR A 59 -5.71 -4.68 4.71
CA THR A 59 -5.18 -5.65 5.67
C THR A 59 -5.72 -7.04 5.37
N ALA A 60 -4.93 -8.07 5.69
CA ALA A 60 -5.38 -9.46 5.66
C ALA A 60 -5.97 -9.80 7.02
N ALA A 61 -7.29 -9.65 7.18
CA ALA A 61 -7.99 -9.88 8.45
C ALA A 61 -7.30 -9.23 9.67
N GLU A 62 -6.79 -8.01 9.49
CA GLU A 62 -6.06 -7.23 10.50
C GLU A 62 -4.70 -7.80 10.98
N PHE A 63 -4.28 -9.00 10.54
CA PHE A 63 -2.98 -9.58 10.91
C PHE A 63 -1.80 -8.76 10.38
N PHE A 64 -1.88 -8.32 9.12
CA PHE A 64 -0.84 -7.52 8.49
C PHE A 64 -1.41 -6.66 7.36
N GLN A 65 -0.72 -5.55 7.07
CA GLN A 65 -1.00 -4.74 5.88
C GLN A 65 -0.49 -5.43 4.61
N ILE A 66 -1.35 -5.43 3.60
CA ILE A 66 -1.04 -5.95 2.27
C ILE A 66 -0.21 -4.91 1.51
N LYS A 67 1.06 -5.23 1.25
CA LYS A 67 2.01 -4.39 0.51
C LYS A 67 2.92 -5.27 -0.33
N ARG A 68 3.67 -4.71 -1.28
CA ARG A 68 4.57 -5.52 -2.13
C ARG A 68 5.58 -6.35 -1.35
N SER A 69 6.04 -5.87 -0.19
CA SER A 69 6.98 -6.64 0.65
C SER A 69 6.36 -7.91 1.22
N THR A 70 5.02 -8.03 1.30
CA THR A 70 4.32 -9.25 1.71
C THR A 70 4.71 -10.42 0.80
N LEU A 71 4.84 -10.19 -0.52
CA LEU A 71 5.29 -11.24 -1.45
C LEU A 71 6.72 -11.69 -1.13
N LEU A 72 7.62 -10.74 -0.88
CA LEU A 72 9.00 -11.06 -0.52
C LEU A 72 9.07 -11.84 0.80
N SER A 73 8.24 -11.49 1.78
CA SER A 73 8.12 -12.23 3.04
C SER A 73 7.62 -13.65 2.83
N ILE A 74 6.59 -13.85 1.98
CA ILE A 74 6.10 -15.20 1.65
C ILE A 74 7.20 -16.04 1.01
N PHE A 75 7.94 -15.49 0.04
CA PHE A 75 9.05 -16.20 -0.59
C PHE A 75 10.15 -16.51 0.43
N ALA A 76 10.57 -15.53 1.23
CA ALA A 76 11.60 -15.73 2.24
C ALA A 76 11.22 -16.83 3.25
N THR A 77 10.01 -16.76 3.82
CA THR A 77 9.51 -17.76 4.76
C THR A 77 9.39 -19.14 4.12
N THR A 78 8.86 -19.21 2.89
CA THR A 78 8.75 -20.47 2.14
C THR A 78 10.14 -21.08 1.93
N THR A 79 11.10 -20.31 1.42
CA THR A 79 12.49 -20.76 1.24
C THR A 79 13.12 -21.22 2.54
N THR A 80 12.93 -20.49 3.65
CA THR A 80 13.43 -20.90 4.97
C THR A 80 12.86 -22.25 5.39
N TYR A 81 11.55 -22.48 5.26
CA TYR A 81 10.95 -23.78 5.58
C TYR A 81 11.44 -24.89 4.66
N PHE A 82 11.60 -24.62 3.37
CA PHE A 82 12.19 -25.59 2.43
C PHE A 82 13.60 -26.02 2.86
N ILE A 83 14.46 -25.06 3.23
CA ILE A 83 15.81 -25.33 3.70
C ILE A 83 15.78 -26.21 4.96
N ILE A 84 14.92 -25.87 5.92
CA ILE A 84 14.76 -26.65 7.15
C ILE A 84 14.33 -28.08 6.82
N ILE A 85 13.30 -28.26 5.99
CA ILE A 85 12.81 -29.59 5.60
C ILE A 85 13.90 -30.42 4.93
N ILE A 86 14.69 -29.82 4.02
CA ILE A 86 15.79 -30.51 3.35
C ILE A 86 16.85 -30.94 4.37
N GLN A 87 17.23 -30.06 5.30
CA GLN A 87 18.21 -30.38 6.34
C GLN A 87 17.72 -31.51 7.25
N PHE A 88 16.47 -31.48 7.69
CA PHE A 88 15.89 -32.52 8.55
C PHE A 88 15.62 -33.86 7.83
N ASN A 89 15.34 -33.85 6.51
CA ASN A 89 15.23 -35.08 5.72
C ASN A 89 16.58 -35.68 5.32
N SER A 90 17.67 -34.91 5.45
CA SER A 90 19.05 -35.39 5.24
C SER A 90 19.72 -35.91 6.52
N LEU A 91 19.04 -35.80 7.66
CA LEU A 91 19.38 -36.42 8.95
C LEU A 91 18.66 -37.75 9.10
#